data_AF-A0AAW2JBF4-F1
#
_entry.id   AF-A0AAW2JBF4-F1
#
_cell.length_a   1.000
_cell.length_b   1.000
_cell.length_c   1.000
_cell.angle_alpha   90.00
_cell.angle_beta   90.00
_cell.angle_gamma   90.00
#
_symmetry.space_group_name_H-M   'P 1'
#
loop_
_entity.id
_entity.type
_entity.pdbx_description
1 polymer ?
#
loop_
_entity_poly.entity_id
_entity_poly.type
_entity_poly.pdbx_seq_one_letter_code
_entity_poly.pdbx_strand_id
1 'polypeptide(L)'
;MCGSHPGEFINSMEQQSGENDIILQDFIDKRLPPPVNVTVASDVIRIVSIAVACLNPNPKSRPWMKEVSQELLVRKPPKIARPLSTISLLELMN
;
A
#
# COMPACT_ATOMS: atom_id res chain seq x y z
N MET A 1 -7.21 22.83 -12.95
CA MET A 1 -6.22 22.05 -12.18
C MET A 1 -6.36 20.60 -12.61
N CYS A 2 -5.37 20.04 -13.28
CA CYS A 2 -5.33 18.60 -13.53
C CYS A 2 -4.91 17.91 -12.23
N GLY A 3 -5.54 16.78 -11.89
CA GLY A 3 -5.07 15.94 -10.80
C GLY A 3 -3.66 15.42 -11.10
N SER A 4 -2.87 15.20 -10.05
CA SER A 4 -1.54 14.59 -10.17
C SER A 4 -1.64 13.17 -10.72
N HIS A 5 -0.68 12.76 -11.53
CA HIS A 5 -0.67 11.40 -12.07
C HIS A 5 -0.33 10.40 -10.94
N PRO A 6 -1.02 9.25 -10.82
CA PRO A 6 -0.76 8.28 -9.74
C PRO A 6 0.68 7.75 -9.67
N GLY A 7 1.41 7.73 -10.79
CA GLY A 7 2.84 7.41 -10.79
C GLY A 7 3.74 8.52 -10.21
N GLU A 8 3.30 9.78 -10.21
CA GLU A 8 4.02 10.88 -9.55
C GLU A 8 3.85 10.84 -8.03
N PHE A 9 2.77 10.23 -7.55
CA PHE A 9 2.54 10.01 -6.11
C PHE A 9 3.67 9.16 -5.51
N ILE A 10 4.04 8.05 -6.16
CA ILE A 10 5.15 7.19 -5.75
C ILE A 10 6.47 7.98 -5.68
N ASN A 11 6.80 8.76 -6.71
CA ASN A 11 8.00 9.58 -6.73
C ASN A 11 8.01 10.64 -5.60
N SER A 12 6.86 11.25 -5.32
CA SER A 12 6.72 12.20 -4.22
C SER A 12 6.94 11.57 -2.85
N MET A 13 6.52 10.30 -2.68
CA MET A 13 6.74 9.57 -1.42
C MET A 13 8.22 9.25 -1.21
N GLU A 14 8.92 8.80 -2.26
CA GLU A 14 10.37 8.54 -2.18
C GLU A 14 11.17 9.80 -1.84
N GLN A 15 10.77 10.96 -2.36
CA GLN A 15 11.40 12.24 -2.05
C GLN A 15 11.18 12.68 -0.59
N GLN A 16 10.03 12.36 0.01
CA GLN A 16 9.68 12.71 1.39
C GLN A 16 10.31 11.78 2.46
N SER A 17 10.82 10.63 2.03
CA SER A 17 11.51 9.61 2.87
C SER A 17 12.60 10.19 3.78
N GLY A 18 13.24 11.30 3.40
CA GLY A 18 14.28 11.94 4.19
C GLY A 18 13.81 12.82 5.36
N GLU A 19 12.53 13.24 5.38
CA GLU A 19 12.02 14.21 6.36
C GLU A 19 10.92 13.65 7.27
N ASN A 20 10.05 12.76 6.77
CA ASN A 20 9.04 12.07 7.57
C ASN A 20 8.67 10.73 6.92
N ASP A 21 8.68 9.65 7.70
CA ASP A 21 8.27 8.34 7.22
C ASP A 21 6.74 8.33 6.98
N ILE A 22 6.31 7.88 5.80
CA ILE A 22 4.91 7.93 5.39
C ILE A 22 4.18 6.71 5.96
N ILE A 23 3.45 6.89 7.05
CA ILE A 23 2.82 5.79 7.80
C ILE A 23 1.51 5.35 7.12
N LEU A 24 1.34 4.04 6.93
CA LEU A 24 0.16 3.45 6.30
C LEU A 24 -1.15 3.86 6.99
N GLN A 25 -1.16 3.97 8.31
CA GLN A 25 -2.35 4.37 9.08
C GLN A 25 -2.90 5.74 8.65
N ASP A 26 -2.07 6.66 8.20
CA ASP A 26 -2.49 8.02 7.84
C ASP A 26 -3.32 8.08 6.56
N PHE A 27 -3.23 7.03 5.74
CA PHE A 27 -3.95 6.88 4.46
C PHE A 27 -5.25 6.08 4.57
N ILE A 28 -5.52 5.50 5.74
CA ILE A 28 -6.76 4.77 5.98
C ILE A 28 -7.91 5.78 6.09
N ASP A 29 -9.07 5.44 5.53
CA ASP A 29 -10.28 6.26 5.63
C ASP A 29 -10.64 6.47 7.12
N LYS A 30 -10.42 7.70 7.60
CA LYS A 30 -10.61 8.09 9.01
C LYS A 30 -12.07 8.05 9.47
N ARG A 31 -13.02 7.89 8.54
CA ARG A 31 -14.44 7.70 8.86
C ARG A 31 -14.74 6.26 9.28
N LEU A 32 -13.86 5.31 8.97
CA LEU A 32 -13.98 3.93 9.39
C LEU A 32 -13.38 3.73 10.79
N PRO A 33 -13.91 2.80 11.59
CA PRO A 33 -13.27 2.38 12.83
C PRO A 33 -11.84 1.88 12.56
N PRO A 34 -10.88 2.15 13.46
CA PRO A 34 -9.54 1.59 13.33
C PRO A 34 -9.59 0.06 13.20
N PRO A 35 -8.80 -0.55 12.30
CA PRO A 35 -8.76 -1.99 12.13
C PRO A 35 -8.08 -2.64 13.34
N VAL A 36 -8.88 -3.01 14.34
CA VAL A 36 -8.44 -3.71 15.56
C VAL A 36 -8.17 -5.20 15.33
N ASN A 37 -8.71 -5.78 14.26
CA ASN A 37 -8.50 -7.18 13.91
C ASN A 37 -7.23 -7.35 13.08
N VAL A 38 -6.29 -8.18 13.55
CA VAL A 38 -5.02 -8.49 12.87
C VAL A 38 -5.23 -9.01 11.44
N THR A 39 -6.27 -9.81 11.20
CA THR A 39 -6.62 -10.30 9.86
C THR A 39 -7.00 -9.16 8.93
N VAL A 40 -7.81 -8.21 9.41
CA VAL A 40 -8.22 -7.03 8.63
C VAL A 40 -7.02 -6.13 8.35
N ALA A 41 -6.18 -5.86 9.35
CA ALA A 41 -4.94 -5.10 9.17
C ALA A 41 -4.03 -5.75 8.12
N SER A 42 -3.90 -7.08 8.16
CA SER A 42 -3.11 -7.84 7.21
C SER A 42 -3.69 -7.80 5.79
N ASP A 43 -5.01 -7.85 5.64
CA ASP A 43 -5.68 -7.67 4.34
C ASP A 43 -5.45 -6.26 3.80
N VAL A 44 -5.53 -5.22 4.64
CA VAL A 44 -5.23 -3.84 4.23
C VAL A 44 -3.80 -3.71 3.72
N ILE A 45 -2.82 -4.21 4.46
CA ILE A 45 -1.40 -4.17 4.05
C ILE A 45 -1.24 -4.86 2.69
N ARG A 46 -1.84 -6.04 2.52
CA ARG A 46 -1.81 -6.80 1.27
C ARG A 46 -2.39 -6.04 0.09
N ILE A 47 -3.57 -5.42 0.26
CA ILE A 47 -4.22 -4.61 -0.78
C ILE A 47 -3.35 -3.40 -1.15
N VAL A 48 -2.75 -2.75 -0.15
CA VAL A 48 -1.88 -1.61 -0.39
C VAL A 48 -0.60 -2.02 -1.11
N SER A 49 0.04 -3.14 -0.75
CA SER A 49 1.19 -3.67 -1.50
C SER A 49 0.86 -3.93 -2.97
N ILE A 50 -0.31 -4.51 -3.26
CA ILE A 50 -0.78 -4.72 -4.64
C ILE A 50 -0.98 -3.37 -5.36
N ALA A 51 -1.64 -2.41 -4.71
CA ALA A 51 -1.91 -1.10 -5.28
C ALA A 51 -0.60 -0.36 -5.60
N VAL A 52 0.36 -0.37 -4.68
CA VAL A 52 1.68 0.22 -4.85
C VAL A 52 2.44 -0.42 -6.01
N ALA A 53 2.44 -1.75 -6.13
CA ALA A 53 3.07 -2.45 -7.25
C ALA A 53 2.42 -2.07 -8.60
N CYS A 54 1.09 -1.92 -8.65
CA CYS A 54 0.37 -1.45 -9.84
C CYS A 54 0.73 -0.02 -10.24
N LEU A 55 1.13 0.83 -9.28
CA LEU A 55 1.50 2.23 -9.50
C LEU A 55 2.98 2.41 -9.86
N ASN A 56 3.77 1.34 -9.96
CA ASN A 56 5.20 1.43 -10.23
C ASN A 56 5.47 2.26 -11.49
N PRO A 57 6.35 3.29 -11.43
CA PRO A 57 6.63 4.14 -12.58
C PRO A 57 7.21 3.34 -13.76
N ASN A 58 7.97 2.27 -13.49
CA ASN A 58 8.44 1.33 -14.50
C ASN A 58 7.30 0.39 -14.96
N PRO A 59 6.84 0.47 -16.23
CA PRO A 59 5.76 -0.38 -16.72
C PRO A 59 6.07 -1.88 -16.68
N LYS A 60 7.35 -2.27 -16.75
CA LYS A 60 7.76 -3.69 -16.71
C LYS A 60 7.73 -4.29 -15.30
N SER A 61 7.73 -3.44 -14.27
CA SER A 61 7.63 -3.86 -12.87
C SER A 61 6.19 -3.93 -12.38
N ARG A 62 5.22 -3.44 -13.17
CA ARG A 62 3.79 -3.53 -12.83
C ARG A 62 3.30 -4.96 -13.02
N PRO A 63 2.49 -5.50 -12.09
CA PRO A 63 1.90 -6.81 -12.25
C PRO A 63 0.86 -6.84 -13.37
N TRP A 64 0.66 -8.01 -13.95
CA TRP A 64 -0.45 -8.22 -14.88
C TRP A 64 -1.77 -8.32 -14.11
N MET A 65 -2.87 -7.84 -14.72
CA MET A 65 -4.20 -7.90 -14.10
C MET A 65 -4.62 -9.34 -13.70
N LYS A 66 -4.11 -10.35 -14.41
CA LYS A 66 -4.32 -11.75 -14.03
C LYS A 66 -3.72 -12.06 -12.66
N GLU A 67 -2.48 -11.64 -12.41
CA GLU A 67 -1.81 -11.82 -11.12
C GLU A 67 -2.53 -11.05 -10.02
N VAL A 68 -2.88 -9.78 -10.27
CA VAL A 68 -3.68 -8.96 -9.36
C VAL A 68 -5.00 -9.66 -9.00
N SER A 69 -5.72 -10.19 -10.00
CA SER A 69 -6.98 -10.91 -9.76
C SER A 69 -6.78 -12.17 -8.90
N GLN A 70 -5.71 -12.92 -9.14
CA GLN A 70 -5.43 -14.13 -8.36
C GLN A 70 -5.08 -13.77 -6.92
N GLU A 71 -4.21 -12.78 -6.73
CA GLU A 71 -3.88 -12.27 -5.41
C GLU A 71 -5.16 -11.83 -4.68
N LEU A 72 -6.02 -11.01 -5.26
CA LEU A 72 -7.27 -10.58 -4.62
C LEU A 72 -8.18 -11.74 -4.18
N LEU A 73 -8.18 -12.85 -4.93
CA LEU A 73 -8.97 -14.05 -4.59
C LEU A 73 -8.34 -14.92 -3.49
N VAL A 74 -7.01 -14.86 -3.31
CA VAL A 74 -6.31 -15.64 -2.28
C VAL A 74 -6.68 -15.10 -0.90
N ARG A 75 -7.45 -15.88 -0.13
CA ARG A 75 -7.77 -15.62 1.29
C ARG A 75 -6.65 -16.08 2.21
N LYS A 76 -5.43 -15.59 1.98
CA LYS A 76 -4.26 -15.84 2.84
C LYS A 76 -3.55 -14.52 3.14
N PRO A 77 -4.09 -13.71 4.05
CA PRO A 77 -3.39 -12.51 4.49
C PRO A 77 -2.00 -12.87 5.02
N PRO A 78 -0.98 -12.03 4.77
CA PRO A 78 0.31 -12.20 5.42
C PRO A 78 0.10 -12.13 6.94
N LYS A 79 0.74 -13.00 7.71
CA LYS A 79 0.63 -12.96 9.18
C LYS A 79 1.51 -11.84 9.71
N ILE A 80 1.05 -10.60 9.59
CA ILE A 80 1.78 -9.44 10.09
C ILE A 80 1.36 -9.21 11.54
N ALA A 81 2.32 -9.37 12.45
CA ALA A 81 2.13 -9.15 13.88
C ALA A 81 2.33 -7.68 14.30
N ARG A 82 2.51 -6.76 13.33
CA ARG A 82 2.84 -5.35 13.57
C ARG A 82 1.62 -4.45 13.32
N PRO A 83 1.39 -3.41 14.15
CA PRO A 83 0.33 -2.43 13.90
C PRO A 83 0.56 -1.61 12.62
N LEU A 84 -0.53 -1.17 11.97
CA LEU A 84 -0.48 -0.28 10.79
C LEU A 84 0.26 1.04 11.06
N SER A 85 0.25 1.49 12.32
CA SER A 85 0.95 2.70 12.78
C SER A 85 2.48 2.61 12.68
N THR A 86 3.02 1.40 12.44
CA THR A 86 4.46 1.12 12.42
C THR A 86 4.95 0.68 11.05
N ILE A 87 4.08 0.67 10.04
CA ILE A 87 4.37 0.23 8.68
C ILE A 87 4.45 1.48 7.81
N SER A 88 5.64 1.74 7.28
CA SER A 88 5.83 2.77 6.27
C SER A 88 5.35 2.28 4.91
N LEU A 89 4.72 3.15 4.12
CA LEU A 89 4.35 2.83 2.73
C LEU A 89 5.57 2.47 1.89
N LEU A 90 6.74 3.02 2.21
CA LEU A 90 8.00 2.71 1.53
C LEU A 90 8.44 1.25 1.79
N GLU A 91 8.15 0.69 2.97
CA GLU A 91 8.42 -0.73 3.24
C GLU A 91 7.62 -1.65 2.30
N LEU A 92 6.46 -1.20 1.84
CA LEU A 92 5.59 -1.96 0.94
C LEU A 92 5.92 -1.73 -0.55
N MET A 93 6.86 -0.84 -0.86
CA MET A 93 7.32 -0.52 -2.21
C MET A 93 8.49 -1.39 -2.69
N ASN A 94 9.12 -2.15 -1.79
CA ASN A 94 10.28 -2.99 -2.06
C ASN A 94 9.92 -4.42 -2.47
#